data_AF-A0A496Q6C7-F1
#
_entry.id   AF-A0A496Q6C7-F1
#
_cell.length_a   1.000
_cell.length_b   1.000
_cell.length_c   1.000
_cell.angle_alpha   90.00
_cell.angle_beta   90.00
_cell.angle_gamma   90.00
#
_symmetry.space_group_name_H-M   'P 1'
#
loop_
_entity.id
_entity.type
_entity.pdbx_description
1 polymer ?
#
loop_
_entity_poly.entity_id
_entity_poly.type
_entity_poly.pdbx_seq_one_letter_code
_entity_poly.pdbx_strand_id
1 'polypeptide(L)'
;MYKNMIQDYKTLYKKCMKGRTILAGVVEDSRGVGFCNLIKNTVLSRIRHPLKEEAVQLLSKTRDTNLLFWVLAKGEMSRVFRYSESPREHPVLKDFGPLSKSIYSFYLKTAELDRPVRVDCLGREHAKRAASILLAVSGHHPGYGLPAPLIEADNVSKLSEAEIETFHSFILACTGNIPSVMTLRREQRPF
;
A
#
# COMPACT_ATOMS: atom_id res chain seq x y z
N MET A 1 -12.34 -2.93 20.83
CA MET A 1 -12.38 -2.84 19.36
C MET A 1 -11.01 -3.12 18.71
N TYR A 2 -9.96 -2.32 18.94
CA TYR A 2 -8.63 -2.51 18.32
C TYR A 2 -8.02 -3.92 18.49
N LYS A 3 -8.00 -4.45 19.73
CA LYS A 3 -7.43 -5.79 20.00
C LYS A 3 -8.16 -6.90 19.24
N ASN A 4 -9.48 -6.80 19.10
CA ASN A 4 -10.29 -7.77 18.35
C ASN A 4 -9.95 -7.71 16.87
N MET A 5 -9.89 -6.50 16.30
CA MET A 5 -9.48 -6.30 14.91
C MET A 5 -8.10 -6.91 14.63
N ILE A 6 -7.10 -6.69 15.49
CA ILE A 6 -5.78 -7.31 15.36
C ILE A 6 -5.87 -8.85 15.43
N GLN A 7 -6.72 -9.38 16.30
CA GLN A 7 -6.93 -10.82 16.42
C GLN A 7 -7.60 -11.42 15.17
N ASP A 8 -8.52 -10.69 14.55
CA ASP A 8 -9.17 -11.09 13.30
C ASP A 8 -8.16 -11.12 12.15
N TYR A 9 -7.32 -10.09 12.01
CA TYR A 9 -6.23 -10.09 11.03
C TYR A 9 -5.23 -11.23 11.26
N LYS A 10 -4.84 -11.51 12.51
CA LYS A 10 -3.99 -12.67 12.84
C LYS A 10 -4.64 -13.98 12.43
N THR A 11 -5.95 -14.10 12.62
CA THR A 11 -6.72 -15.29 12.25
C THR A 11 -6.77 -15.46 10.74
N LEU A 12 -7.03 -14.39 9.99
CA LEU A 12 -6.96 -14.37 8.52
C LEU A 12 -5.58 -14.83 8.04
N TYR A 13 -4.50 -14.24 8.56
CA TYR A 13 -3.14 -14.58 8.13
C TYR A 13 -2.82 -16.06 8.38
N LYS A 14 -3.17 -16.58 9.57
CA LYS A 14 -2.98 -17.99 9.90
C LYS A 14 -3.78 -18.91 8.98
N LYS A 15 -5.02 -18.54 8.63
CA LYS A 15 -5.86 -19.32 7.70
C LYS A 15 -5.24 -19.33 6.30
N CYS A 16 -4.82 -18.18 5.77
CA CYS A 16 -4.18 -18.10 4.45
C CYS A 16 -2.88 -18.93 4.39
N MET A 17 -2.02 -18.81 5.40
CA MET A 17 -0.77 -19.57 5.47
C MET A 17 -1.00 -21.09 5.53
N LYS A 18 -2.07 -21.55 6.19
CA LYS A 18 -2.44 -22.98 6.23
C LYS A 18 -3.11 -23.45 4.93
N GLY A 19 -3.96 -22.62 4.33
CA GLY A 19 -4.86 -22.98 3.23
C GLY A 19 -4.28 -22.90 1.82
N ARG A 20 -2.97 -22.64 1.66
CA ARG A 20 -2.34 -22.33 0.35
C ARG A 20 -3.02 -21.15 -0.37
N THR A 21 -3.64 -20.24 0.37
CA THR A 21 -4.29 -19.05 -0.16
C THR A 21 -3.30 -17.90 -0.20
N ILE A 22 -3.10 -17.31 -1.38
CA ILE A 22 -2.27 -16.12 -1.54
C ILE A 22 -3.04 -14.93 -0.98
N LEU A 23 -2.46 -14.26 0.02
CA LEU A 23 -2.97 -13.00 0.53
C LEU A 23 -2.05 -11.87 0.07
N ALA A 24 -2.59 -10.95 -0.74
CA ALA A 24 -1.89 -9.81 -1.30
C ALA A 24 -2.73 -8.54 -1.11
N GLY A 25 -2.14 -7.50 -0.53
CA GLY A 25 -2.67 -6.15 -0.55
C GLY A 25 -2.05 -5.36 -1.69
N VAL A 26 -2.83 -4.53 -2.38
CA VAL A 26 -2.36 -3.66 -3.46
C VAL A 26 -2.58 -2.21 -3.03
N VAL A 27 -1.53 -1.39 -3.17
CA VAL A 27 -1.53 0.01 -2.79
C VAL A 27 -1.14 0.84 -4.01
N GLU A 28 -2.10 1.63 -4.49
CA GLU A 28 -1.96 2.53 -5.63
C GLU A 28 -0.98 3.67 -5.31
N ASP A 29 -1.31 4.50 -4.32
CA ASP A 29 -0.51 5.66 -3.92
C ASP A 29 0.48 5.36 -2.80
N SER A 30 1.42 4.46 -3.06
CA SER A 30 2.49 4.19 -2.09
C SER A 30 3.38 5.42 -1.89
N ARG A 31 3.46 5.88 -0.64
CA ARG A 31 4.45 6.87 -0.17
C ARG A 31 5.73 6.22 0.37
N GLY A 32 5.95 4.95 0.06
CA GLY A 32 7.09 4.17 0.54
C GLY A 32 8.44 4.69 0.01
N VAL A 33 9.47 4.51 0.83
CA VAL A 33 10.89 4.76 0.52
C VAL A 33 11.76 3.52 0.80
N GLY A 34 11.11 2.37 1.02
CA GLY A 34 11.76 1.15 1.45
C GLY A 34 12.67 0.56 0.38
N PHE A 35 12.27 0.65 -0.88
CA PHE A 35 13.08 0.18 -2.01
C PHE A 35 14.27 1.10 -2.27
N CYS A 36 14.09 2.43 -2.22
CA CYS A 36 15.19 3.39 -2.28
C CYS A 36 16.22 3.14 -1.16
N ASN A 37 15.75 2.89 0.08
CA ASN A 37 16.63 2.52 1.19
C ASN A 37 17.34 1.19 0.94
N LEU A 38 16.67 0.19 0.36
CA LEU A 38 17.30 -1.06 -0.03
C LEU A 38 18.44 -0.83 -1.02
N ILE A 39 18.24 -0.02 -2.07
CA ILE A 39 19.29 0.31 -3.06
C ILE A 39 20.47 1.00 -2.37
N LYS A 40 20.19 2.01 -1.54
CA LYS A 40 21.21 2.74 -0.77
C LYS A 40 22.07 1.80 0.07
N ASN A 41 21.42 0.91 0.83
CA ASN A 41 22.08 0.06 1.80
C ASN A 41 22.78 -1.15 1.17
N THR A 42 22.32 -1.64 0.01
CA THR A 42 22.82 -2.89 -0.60
C THR A 42 23.64 -2.69 -1.86
N VAL A 43 23.30 -1.70 -2.69
CA VAL A 43 23.95 -1.45 -3.98
C VAL A 43 24.96 -0.31 -3.82
N LEU A 44 24.50 0.89 -3.45
CA LEU A 44 25.38 2.07 -3.36
C LEU A 44 26.46 1.92 -2.30
N SER A 45 26.18 1.21 -1.20
CA SER A 45 27.17 0.93 -0.15
C SER A 45 28.42 0.21 -0.68
N ARG A 46 28.29 -0.57 -1.75
CA ARG A 46 29.36 -1.37 -2.36
C ARG A 46 30.05 -0.72 -3.55
N ILE A 47 29.48 0.35 -4.09
CA ILE A 47 30.04 1.07 -5.24
C ILE A 47 31.10 2.07 -4.75
N ARG A 48 32.20 2.17 -5.50
CA ARG A 48 33.21 3.23 -5.37
C ARG A 48 33.09 4.12 -6.60
N HIS A 49 32.42 5.25 -6.47
CA HIS A 49 32.20 6.20 -7.56
C HIS A 49 32.10 7.62 -6.99
N PRO A 50 32.66 8.66 -7.64
CA PRO A 50 32.63 10.04 -7.14
C PRO A 50 31.23 10.61 -6.90
N LEU A 51 30.22 10.12 -7.63
CA LEU A 51 28.81 10.57 -7.51
C LEU A 51 27.99 9.77 -6.48
N LYS A 52 28.61 8.90 -5.69
CA LYS A 52 27.90 8.03 -4.74
C LYS A 52 27.12 8.85 -3.71
N GLU A 53 27.76 9.84 -3.10
CA GLU A 53 27.19 10.65 -2.03
C GLU A 53 25.99 11.44 -2.54
N GLU A 54 26.08 11.99 -3.76
CA GLU A 54 24.98 12.67 -4.44
C GLU A 54 23.80 11.72 -4.70
N ALA A 55 24.07 10.53 -5.26
CA ALA A 55 23.04 9.51 -5.50
C ALA A 55 22.34 9.08 -4.20
N VAL A 56 23.08 8.95 -3.08
CA VAL A 56 22.51 8.65 -1.76
C VAL A 56 21.57 9.77 -1.29
N GLN A 57 21.95 11.04 -1.49
CA GLN A 57 21.10 12.18 -1.13
C GLN A 57 19.83 12.25 -1.97
N LEU A 58 19.94 12.00 -3.28
CA LEU A 58 18.79 11.95 -4.19
C LEU A 58 17.81 10.83 -3.81
N LEU A 59 18.31 9.61 -3.58
CA LEU A 59 17.46 8.48 -3.16
C LEU A 59 16.76 8.76 -1.81
N SER A 60 17.42 9.46 -0.89
CA SER A 60 16.84 9.79 0.42
C SER A 60 15.65 10.76 0.33
N LYS A 61 15.51 11.48 -0.79
CA LYS A 61 14.39 12.40 -1.07
C LYS A 61 13.39 11.81 -2.08
N THR A 62 13.64 10.61 -2.59
CA THR A 62 12.88 10.00 -3.68
C THR A 62 11.95 8.90 -3.17
N ARG A 63 10.68 8.95 -3.57
CA ARG A 63 9.72 7.87 -3.33
C ARG A 63 10.00 6.69 -4.23
N ASP A 64 9.74 5.48 -3.73
CA ASP A 64 9.95 4.24 -4.48
C ASP A 64 9.21 4.26 -5.83
N THR A 65 7.95 4.70 -5.83
CA THR A 65 7.10 4.77 -7.03
C THR A 65 7.61 5.77 -8.07
N ASN A 66 8.24 6.87 -7.65
CA ASN A 66 8.84 7.84 -8.56
C ASN A 66 10.07 7.27 -9.25
N LEU A 67 10.95 6.60 -8.50
CA LEU A 67 12.12 5.93 -9.09
C LEU A 67 11.68 4.82 -10.03
N LEU A 68 10.80 3.94 -9.56
CA LEU A 68 10.40 2.74 -10.27
C LEU A 68 9.49 3.01 -11.47
N PHE A 69 8.84 4.18 -11.54
CA PHE A 69 8.14 4.62 -12.73
C PHE A 69 9.06 4.67 -13.96
N TRP A 70 10.31 5.11 -13.79
CA TRP A 70 11.30 5.23 -14.86
C TRP A 70 12.10 3.94 -15.09
N VAL A 71 12.18 3.06 -14.09
CA VAL A 71 13.02 1.86 -14.13
C VAL A 71 12.26 0.64 -14.63
N LEU A 72 10.97 0.49 -14.29
CA LEU A 72 10.19 -0.69 -14.64
C LEU A 72 9.39 -0.48 -15.93
N ALA A 73 9.50 -1.43 -16.86
CA ALA A 73 8.59 -1.57 -17.98
C ALA A 73 7.29 -2.28 -17.56
N LYS A 74 6.22 -2.14 -18.36
CA LYS A 74 4.95 -2.85 -18.12
C LYS A 74 5.20 -4.36 -18.04
N GLY A 75 4.67 -4.99 -17.00
CA GLY A 75 4.84 -6.42 -16.71
C GLY A 75 6.05 -6.74 -15.84
N GLU A 76 6.93 -5.77 -15.58
CA GLU A 76 8.07 -5.98 -14.69
C GLU A 76 7.72 -5.74 -13.22
N MET A 77 8.45 -6.45 -12.35
CA MET A 77 8.36 -6.28 -10.91
C MET A 77 9.73 -5.95 -10.31
N SER A 78 9.72 -5.15 -9.24
CA SER A 78 10.92 -4.94 -8.43
C SER A 78 11.34 -6.25 -7.74
N ARG A 79 12.56 -6.26 -7.19
CA ARG A 79 12.95 -7.28 -6.22
C ARG A 79 11.98 -7.29 -5.04
N VAL A 80 11.69 -8.48 -4.51
CA VAL A 80 10.92 -8.67 -3.28
C VAL A 80 11.77 -8.34 -2.06
N PHE A 81 11.24 -7.52 -1.16
CA PHE A 81 11.88 -7.07 0.08
C PHE A 81 10.94 -7.23 1.29
N ARG A 82 11.46 -7.12 2.50
CA ARG A 82 10.61 -7.17 3.71
C ARG A 82 9.82 -5.87 3.84
N TYR A 83 8.56 -5.96 4.24
CA TYR A 83 7.74 -4.77 4.46
C TYR A 83 8.35 -3.80 5.50
N SER A 84 9.00 -4.34 6.54
CA SER A 84 9.77 -3.56 7.52
C SER A 84 11.07 -4.27 7.89
N GLU A 85 12.15 -3.53 8.03
CA GLU A 85 13.44 -4.03 8.55
C GLU A 85 13.37 -4.30 10.07
N SER A 86 12.57 -3.51 10.80
CA SER A 86 12.33 -3.63 12.24
C SER A 86 10.85 -3.85 12.57
N PRO A 87 10.26 -5.04 12.27
CA PRO A 87 8.82 -5.28 12.50
C PRO A 87 8.38 -5.15 13.97
N ARG A 88 9.31 -5.33 14.92
CA ARG A 88 9.03 -5.21 16.37
C ARG A 88 8.88 -3.77 16.85
N GLU A 89 9.49 -2.82 16.13
CA GLU A 89 9.44 -1.39 16.44
C GLU A 89 8.39 -0.67 15.58
N HIS A 90 7.93 -1.32 14.51
CA HIS A 90 6.94 -0.75 13.61
C HIS A 90 5.58 -0.53 14.33
N PRO A 91 4.96 0.66 14.20
CA PRO A 91 3.76 1.03 14.97
C PRO A 91 2.62 0.02 14.92
N VAL A 92 2.36 -0.54 13.74
CA VAL A 92 1.31 -1.55 13.51
C VAL A 92 1.82 -2.99 13.67
N LEU A 93 2.92 -3.35 12.99
CA LEU A 93 3.37 -4.74 12.94
C LEU A 93 3.82 -5.32 14.28
N LYS A 94 4.23 -4.49 15.25
CA LYS A 94 4.63 -4.97 16.59
C LYS A 94 3.54 -5.82 17.25
N ASP A 95 2.28 -5.50 16.97
CA ASP A 95 1.12 -6.20 17.54
C ASP A 95 0.86 -7.56 16.88
N PHE A 96 1.52 -7.88 15.76
CA PHE A 96 1.36 -9.12 15.01
C PHE A 96 2.29 -10.25 15.48
N GLY A 97 3.20 -9.98 16.42
CA GLY A 97 4.10 -11.01 16.96
C GLY A 97 4.95 -11.67 15.86
N PRO A 98 5.07 -13.01 15.82
CA PRO A 98 5.86 -13.71 14.78
C PRO A 98 5.39 -13.45 13.34
N LEU A 99 4.09 -13.19 13.14
CA LEU A 99 3.51 -12.95 11.81
C LEU A 99 4.04 -11.65 11.17
N SER A 100 4.51 -10.71 11.98
CA SER A 100 5.09 -9.44 11.52
C SER A 100 6.26 -9.60 10.54
N LYS A 101 6.97 -10.73 10.60
CA LYS A 101 8.11 -11.05 9.73
C LYS A 101 7.71 -11.73 8.42
N SER A 102 6.44 -12.04 8.26
CA SER A 102 5.92 -12.82 7.12
C SER A 102 5.40 -11.95 5.99
N ILE A 103 5.43 -10.63 6.13
CA ILE A 103 4.96 -9.69 5.10
C ILE A 103 6.14 -9.22 4.26
N TYR A 104 5.99 -9.37 2.96
CA TYR A 104 6.96 -8.97 1.95
C TYR A 104 6.31 -8.02 0.97
N SER A 105 7.08 -7.05 0.51
CA SER A 105 6.64 -6.04 -0.44
C SER A 105 7.41 -6.16 -1.74
N PHE A 106 6.76 -5.79 -2.83
CA PHE A 106 7.38 -5.52 -4.11
C PHE A 106 6.54 -4.49 -4.86
N TYR A 107 7.10 -3.95 -5.94
CA TYR A 107 6.37 -3.07 -6.85
C TYR A 107 6.15 -3.79 -8.17
N LEU A 108 4.98 -3.57 -8.78
CA LEU A 108 4.60 -4.15 -10.06
C LEU A 108 4.13 -3.03 -11.00
N LYS A 109 4.74 -2.93 -12.19
CA LYS A 109 4.31 -1.98 -13.22
C LYS A 109 3.24 -2.64 -14.07
N THR A 110 1.98 -2.35 -13.78
CA THR A 110 0.82 -2.97 -14.45
C THR A 110 0.33 -2.20 -15.67
N ALA A 111 0.58 -0.89 -15.73
CA ALA A 111 0.26 -0.02 -16.86
C ALA A 111 1.48 0.83 -17.26
N GLU A 112 1.54 1.23 -18.54
CA GLU A 112 2.72 1.87 -19.13
C GLU A 112 2.92 3.30 -18.64
N LEU A 113 1.85 4.09 -18.65
CA LEU A 113 1.85 5.51 -18.33
C LEU A 113 1.49 5.81 -16.87
N ASP A 114 1.35 4.77 -16.05
CA ASP A 114 1.01 4.87 -14.64
C ASP A 114 2.17 4.48 -13.72
N ARG A 115 2.13 4.89 -12.45
CA ARG A 115 3.10 4.47 -11.44
C ARG A 115 2.93 2.98 -11.12
N PRO A 116 4.01 2.28 -10.75
CA PRO A 116 3.90 0.90 -10.31
C PRO A 116 3.14 0.83 -8.98
N VAL A 117 2.24 -0.14 -8.85
CA VAL A 117 1.51 -0.41 -7.61
C VAL A 117 2.43 -1.13 -6.62
N ARG A 118 2.32 -0.82 -5.33
CA ARG A 118 2.98 -1.63 -4.29
C ARG A 118 2.10 -2.81 -3.96
N VAL A 119 2.69 -4.00 -3.90
CA VAL A 119 2.03 -5.24 -3.51
C VAL A 119 2.67 -5.75 -2.23
N ASP A 120 1.85 -5.91 -1.18
CA ASP A 120 2.23 -6.44 0.12
C ASP A 120 1.66 -7.87 0.25
N CYS A 121 2.52 -8.88 0.20
CA CYS A 121 2.14 -10.29 0.25
C CYS A 121 2.52 -10.94 1.59
N LEU A 122 1.65 -11.83 2.07
CA LEU A 122 1.99 -12.77 3.12
C LEU A 122 2.78 -13.94 2.51
N GLY A 123 4.04 -14.12 2.90
CA GLY A 123 4.95 -15.12 2.33
C GLY A 123 5.72 -14.62 1.11
N ARG A 124 7.05 -14.83 1.09
CA ARG A 124 7.93 -14.35 0.01
C ARG A 124 7.75 -15.16 -1.27
N GLU A 125 7.53 -16.45 -1.11
CA GLU A 125 7.34 -17.46 -2.14
C GLU A 125 6.11 -17.18 -3.02
N HIS A 126 5.12 -16.45 -2.50
CA HIS A 126 3.90 -16.13 -3.21
C HIS A 126 4.02 -14.89 -4.12
N ALA A 127 5.06 -14.07 -3.95
CA ALA A 127 5.19 -12.78 -4.64
C ALA A 127 5.10 -12.89 -6.18
N LYS A 128 5.84 -13.82 -6.79
CA LYS A 128 5.81 -14.00 -8.26
C LYS A 128 4.44 -14.43 -8.77
N ARG A 129 3.77 -15.34 -8.06
CA ARG A 129 2.45 -15.83 -8.45
C ARG A 129 1.40 -14.74 -8.26
N ALA A 130 1.47 -13.98 -7.17
CA ALA A 130 0.63 -12.80 -6.96
C ALA A 130 0.83 -11.78 -8.09
N ALA A 131 2.08 -11.46 -8.45
CA ALA A 131 2.39 -10.54 -9.54
C ALA A 131 1.77 -10.97 -10.87
N SER A 132 1.88 -12.25 -11.22
CA SER A 132 1.30 -12.80 -12.46
C SER A 132 -0.23 -12.70 -12.48
N ILE A 133 -0.90 -13.02 -11.36
CA ILE A 133 -2.36 -12.92 -11.26
C ILE A 133 -2.79 -11.46 -11.36
N LEU A 134 -2.15 -10.57 -10.59
CA LEU A 134 -2.45 -9.14 -10.60
C LEU A 134 -2.27 -8.53 -11.98
N LEU A 135 -1.17 -8.82 -12.66
CA LEU A 135 -0.94 -8.34 -14.02
C LEU A 135 -2.03 -8.80 -14.99
N ALA A 136 -2.54 -10.03 -14.85
CA ALA A 136 -3.60 -10.55 -15.71
C ALA A 136 -4.96 -9.86 -15.51
N VAL A 137 -5.20 -9.25 -14.34
CA VAL A 137 -6.46 -8.55 -14.01
C VAL A 137 -6.29 -7.03 -13.92
N SER A 138 -5.14 -6.50 -14.34
CA SER A 138 -4.77 -5.08 -14.27
C SER A 138 -4.38 -4.54 -15.66
N GLY A 139 -4.28 -3.21 -15.78
CA GLY A 139 -3.63 -2.59 -16.94
C GLY A 139 -4.41 -2.70 -18.25
N HIS A 140 -5.74 -2.82 -18.16
CA HIS A 140 -6.66 -2.73 -19.29
C HIS A 140 -6.64 -1.35 -19.97
N HIS A 141 -6.20 -0.32 -19.25
CA HIS A 141 -5.97 1.03 -19.75
C HIS A 141 -4.50 1.44 -19.50
N PRO A 142 -3.81 2.11 -20.46
CA PRO A 142 -2.39 2.46 -20.31
C PRO A 142 -2.11 3.47 -19.19
N GLY A 143 -3.11 4.28 -18.81
CA GLY A 143 -2.98 5.29 -17.75
C GLY A 143 -3.53 4.90 -16.38
N TYR A 144 -4.00 3.66 -16.19
CA TYR A 144 -4.52 3.24 -14.88
C TYR A 144 -4.26 1.74 -14.63
N GLY A 145 -3.40 1.45 -13.66
CA GLY A 145 -2.83 0.13 -13.42
C GLY A 145 -3.51 -0.69 -12.32
N LEU A 146 -4.55 -0.20 -11.64
CA LEU A 146 -5.17 -0.92 -10.53
C LEU A 146 -5.90 -2.20 -11.00
N PRO A 147 -5.89 -3.31 -10.23
CA PRO A 147 -6.67 -4.51 -10.54
C PRO A 147 -8.17 -4.22 -10.64
N ALA A 148 -8.82 -4.69 -11.70
CA ALA A 148 -10.25 -4.51 -11.93
C ALA A 148 -11.13 -4.97 -10.74
N PRO A 149 -10.85 -6.12 -10.08
CA PRO A 149 -11.63 -6.53 -8.90
C PRO A 149 -11.56 -5.52 -7.74
N LEU A 150 -10.45 -4.79 -7.60
CA LEU A 150 -10.31 -3.77 -6.55
C LEU A 150 -11.04 -2.48 -6.91
N ILE A 151 -11.02 -2.09 -8.19
CA ILE A 151 -11.79 -0.93 -8.69
C ILE A 151 -13.29 -1.16 -8.45
N GLU A 152 -13.77 -2.35 -8.77
CA GLU A 152 -15.18 -2.69 -8.59
C GLU A 152 -15.57 -2.75 -7.11
N ALA A 153 -14.75 -3.39 -6.27
CA ALA A 153 -14.97 -3.41 -4.83
C ALA A 153 -15.00 -2.00 -4.22
N ASP A 154 -14.09 -1.12 -4.63
CA ASP A 154 -14.05 0.28 -4.19
C ASP A 154 -15.34 1.01 -4.59
N ASN A 155 -15.76 0.90 -5.86
CA ASN A 155 -16.98 1.53 -6.35
C ASN A 155 -18.25 1.05 -5.64
N VAL A 156 -18.36 -0.25 -5.34
CA VAL A 156 -19.51 -0.82 -4.62
C VAL A 156 -19.50 -0.43 -3.13
N SER A 157 -18.33 -0.21 -2.54
CA SER A 157 -18.20 0.11 -1.11
C SER A 157 -18.36 1.60 -0.79
N LYS A 158 -18.29 2.47 -1.80
CA LYS A 158 -18.44 3.93 -1.63
C LYS A 158 -19.87 4.25 -1.20
N LEU A 159 -19.98 4.93 -0.05
CA LEU A 159 -21.20 5.62 0.32
C LEU A 159 -21.37 6.85 -0.58
N SER A 160 -22.56 7.03 -1.10
CA SER A 160 -22.94 8.25 -1.80
C SER A 160 -22.91 9.47 -0.87
N GLU A 161 -22.76 10.66 -1.44
CA GLU A 161 -22.80 11.92 -0.68
C GLU A 161 -24.12 12.03 0.11
N ALA A 162 -25.25 11.64 -0.49
CA ALA A 162 -26.56 11.63 0.16
C ALA A 162 -26.63 10.68 1.37
N GLU A 163 -26.02 9.49 1.28
CA GLU A 163 -25.94 8.58 2.41
C GLU A 163 -25.07 9.15 3.53
N ILE A 164 -23.93 9.76 3.19
CA ILE A 164 -23.04 10.41 4.17
C ILE A 164 -23.78 11.54 4.88
N GLU A 165 -24.50 12.40 4.14
CA GLU A 165 -25.31 13.48 4.70
C GLU A 165 -26.41 12.95 5.62
N THR A 166 -27.05 11.84 5.25
CA THR A 166 -28.09 11.18 6.06
C THR A 166 -27.49 10.66 7.37
N PHE A 167 -26.34 9.98 7.31
CA PHE A 167 -25.62 9.53 8.51
C PHE A 167 -25.18 10.69 9.39
N HIS A 168 -24.64 11.76 8.79
CA HIS A 168 -24.22 12.96 9.50
C HIS A 168 -25.38 13.63 10.22
N SER A 169 -26.51 13.81 9.53
CA SER A 169 -27.75 14.37 10.09
C SER A 169 -28.29 13.52 11.24
N PHE A 170 -28.26 12.18 11.10
CA PHE A 170 -28.67 11.25 12.14
C PHE A 170 -27.80 11.38 13.39
N ILE A 171 -26.47 11.43 13.22
CA ILE A 171 -25.54 11.62 14.34
C ILE A 171 -25.81 12.97 15.03
N LEU A 172 -25.95 14.05 14.26
CA LEU A 172 -26.29 15.39 14.77
C LEU A 172 -27.60 15.40 15.57
N ALA A 173 -28.63 14.72 15.09
CA ALA A 173 -29.91 14.60 15.79
C ALA A 173 -29.76 13.87 17.14
N CYS A 174 -28.90 12.84 17.20
CA CYS A 174 -28.67 12.08 18.43
C CYS A 174 -27.72 12.78 19.42
N THR A 175 -26.70 13.49 18.94
CA THR A 175 -25.64 14.06 19.78
C THR A 175 -25.79 15.56 20.04
N GLY A 176 -26.64 16.24 19.28
CA GLY A 176 -26.64 17.69 19.19
C GLY A 176 -25.41 18.22 18.46
N ASN A 177 -25.30 19.55 18.39
CA ASN A 177 -24.26 20.25 17.64
C ASN A 177 -22.96 20.38 18.44
N ILE A 178 -22.27 19.25 18.67
CA ILE A 178 -20.97 19.22 19.35
C ILE A 178 -19.83 19.49 18.36
N PRO A 179 -18.71 20.10 18.79
CA PRO A 179 -17.61 20.49 17.88
C PRO A 179 -17.05 19.35 17.01
N SER A 180 -17.14 18.09 17.47
CA SER A 180 -16.63 16.92 16.76
C SER A 180 -17.48 16.46 15.58
N VAL A 181 -18.74 16.91 15.48
CA VAL A 181 -19.65 16.57 14.36
C VAL A 181 -19.95 17.78 13.47
N MET A 182 -19.36 18.94 13.78
CA MET A 182 -19.48 20.10 12.90
C MET A 182 -18.79 19.85 11.57
N THR A 183 -19.40 20.30 10.48
CA THR A 183 -18.77 20.35 9.16
C THR A 183 -17.50 21.19 9.19
N LEU A 184 -16.57 20.90 8.29
CA LEU A 184 -15.31 21.64 8.26
C LEU A 184 -15.59 23.09 7.86
N ARG A 185 -14.97 24.06 8.53
CA ARG A 185 -15.19 25.50 8.24
C ARG A 185 -14.98 25.89 6.77
N ARG A 186 -14.17 25.11 6.02
CA ARG A 186 -13.92 25.31 4.59
C ARG A 186 -15.14 25.00 3.71
N GLU A 187 -16.04 24.13 4.16
CA GLU A 187 -17.28 23.77 3.47
C GLU A 187 -18.40 24.81 3.73
N GLN A 188 -18.20 25.68 4.73
CA GLN A 188 -19.14 26.74 5.10
C GLN A 188 -18.74 28.11 4.53
N ARG A 189 -17.81 28.15 3.57
CA ARG A 189 -17.42 29.41 2.95
C ARG A 189 -18.60 29.96 2.12
N PRO A 190 -18.96 31.24 2.28
CA PRO A 190 -20.08 31.82 1.53
C PRO A 190 -19.79 32.03 0.04
N PHE A 191 -18.55 31.78 -0.40
CA PHE A 191 -18.05 31.90 -1.77
C PHE A 191 -16.88 30.94 -1.99
#